data_AF-A0A6G3YWD4-F1
#
_entry.id   AF-A0A6G3YWD4-F1
#
_cell.length_a   1.000
_cell.length_b   1.000
_cell.length_c   1.000
_cell.angle_alpha   90.00
_cell.angle_beta   90.00
_cell.angle_gamma   90.00
#
_symmetry.space_group_name_H-M   'P 1'
#
loop_
_entity.id
_entity.type
_entity.pdbx_description
1 polymer ?
#
loop_
_entity_poly.entity_id
_entity_poly.type
_entity_poly.pdbx_seq_one_letter_code
_entity_poly.pdbx_strand_id
1 'polypeptide(L)'
;MMSTRKTKIFFPVLILTVGILFFMFSAAYLVDLPGLYYDEVLFVNAALGGINNDFIFKEVFDFPIMLMPYIGALKAYIYYPIFHVFGVSPESIRLPSIFISVLTLLIAFYLGKLFFRNQYLAALLVVLMATDPAFIYSTRLDWGPVTLMNLLKISSLFFLFKILREGTSKNISLSTWMFALCLLLGLFDKLNFIWFITAICLSTIIFYPVRIRDIFHLYKFQIAKPFLAFLIAFSGIVIFLVLPILGLGVNQTAAAQPFGERLQSIFNIYKITTDGQSIYGFIFAEDLSRVSHINSISLIIFLTTAIALFWRLKQEMDRRRSPKGAEDNNKPISMTESPVVLYGFLLILFSLIFLQILFTKQAGGPHHIMMLFPLAHFINIASVPIILKSFSRQKSLLTTNLIILVLAFGCLLYSQLAVVQEYSQTFRKGDQFSNLWSPTIYQLSDYLNLQTASTDQVVSIDWGVHNQLFSLAAPGKHDMFIDLWPTFKEFDTMTDSDVEDLFNSTFKGKRTLAIAHSPQAEIMTGSRDNFLQFANRFFPDATLQNQFFEQDNVLFEVYFVNEEQN
;
A
#
# COMPACT_ATOMS: atom_id res chain seq x y z
N MET A 1 5.63 43.93 -12.73
CA MET A 1 6.34 42.83 -12.01
C MET A 1 5.45 42.01 -11.05
N MET A 2 4.41 42.57 -10.40
CA MET A 2 3.49 41.76 -9.56
C MET A 2 2.63 40.77 -10.37
N SER A 3 2.22 41.11 -11.59
CA SER A 3 1.38 40.23 -12.43
C SER A 3 2.11 38.94 -12.88
N THR A 4 3.41 39.02 -13.20
CA THR A 4 4.22 37.87 -13.66
C THR A 4 4.61 36.91 -12.53
N ARG A 5 4.66 37.38 -11.27
CA ARG A 5 4.89 36.52 -10.10
C ARG A 5 3.62 35.76 -9.69
N LYS A 6 2.46 36.40 -9.81
CA LYS A 6 1.15 35.75 -9.57
C LYS A 6 0.89 34.63 -10.58
N THR A 7 1.13 34.85 -11.87
CA THR A 7 0.98 33.81 -12.91
C THR A 7 1.95 32.63 -12.74
N LYS A 8 3.20 32.88 -12.33
CA LYS A 8 4.20 31.81 -12.08
C LYS A 8 3.82 30.85 -10.95
N ILE A 9 3.00 31.30 -10.00
CA ILE A 9 2.51 30.46 -8.88
C ILE A 9 1.14 29.87 -9.19
N PHE A 10 0.27 30.62 -9.88
CA PHE A 10 -1.10 30.23 -10.15
C PHE A 10 -1.21 28.94 -10.99
N PHE A 11 -0.47 28.83 -12.09
CA PHE A 11 -0.61 27.66 -12.99
C PHE A 11 -0.14 26.33 -12.36
N PRO A 12 1.03 26.22 -11.71
CA PRO A 12 1.41 24.99 -11.02
C PRO A 12 0.43 24.58 -9.93
N VAL A 13 -0.13 25.55 -9.20
CA VAL A 13 -1.16 25.28 -8.18
C VAL A 13 -2.45 24.80 -8.82
N LEU A 14 -2.89 25.40 -9.93
CA LEU A 14 -4.06 24.94 -10.67
C LEU A 14 -3.89 23.49 -11.17
N ILE A 15 -2.73 23.16 -11.76
CA ILE A 15 -2.40 21.80 -12.21
C ILE A 15 -2.45 20.82 -11.03
N LEU A 16 -1.85 21.19 -9.90
CA LEU A 16 -1.88 20.41 -8.67
C LEU A 16 -3.33 20.19 -8.19
N THR A 17 -4.14 21.25 -8.14
CA THR A 17 -5.53 21.18 -7.70
C THR A 17 -6.36 20.28 -8.61
N VAL A 18 -6.21 20.39 -9.94
CA VAL A 18 -6.90 19.51 -10.88
C VAL A 18 -6.49 18.05 -10.68
N GLY A 19 -5.20 17.77 -10.50
CA GLY A 19 -4.73 16.41 -10.21
C GLY A 19 -5.31 15.84 -8.92
N ILE A 20 -5.33 16.63 -7.84
CA ILE A 20 -5.91 16.20 -6.55
C ILE A 20 -7.41 15.99 -6.65
N LEU A 21 -8.15 16.89 -7.31
CA LEU A 21 -9.59 16.75 -7.53
C LEU A 21 -9.91 15.51 -8.35
N PHE A 22 -9.12 15.24 -9.39
CA PHE A 22 -9.23 14.02 -10.19
C PHE A 22 -9.03 12.77 -9.31
N PHE A 23 -7.94 12.72 -8.54
CA PHE A 23 -7.66 11.60 -7.64
C PHE A 23 -8.82 11.37 -6.66
N MET A 24 -9.30 12.42 -5.98
CA MET A 24 -10.40 12.29 -5.02
C MET A 24 -11.67 11.79 -5.70
N PHE A 25 -12.01 12.33 -6.88
CA PHE A 25 -13.17 11.86 -7.64
C PHE A 25 -13.03 10.40 -8.04
N SER A 26 -11.91 10.01 -8.67
CA SER A 26 -11.69 8.63 -9.12
C SER A 26 -11.62 7.62 -7.96
N ALA A 27 -10.97 7.98 -6.86
CA ALA A 27 -10.84 7.11 -5.70
C ALA A 27 -12.17 6.96 -4.94
N ALA A 28 -12.99 8.02 -4.85
CA ALA A 28 -14.28 8.01 -4.15
C ALA A 28 -15.47 7.61 -5.04
N TYR A 29 -15.29 7.46 -6.35
CA TYR A 29 -16.36 7.06 -7.26
C TYR A 29 -16.88 5.67 -6.89
N LEU A 30 -18.18 5.57 -6.57
CA LEU A 30 -18.84 4.34 -6.08
C LEU A 30 -18.08 3.73 -4.90
N VAL A 31 -17.77 4.53 -3.87
CA VAL A 31 -16.85 4.19 -2.78
C VAL A 31 -17.20 2.90 -2.04
N ASP A 32 -18.47 2.51 -2.02
CA ASP A 32 -19.01 1.27 -1.48
C ASP A 32 -18.66 0.03 -2.31
N LEU A 33 -18.29 0.21 -3.59
CA LEU A 33 -17.82 -0.83 -4.48
C LEU A 33 -16.28 -0.86 -4.58
N PRO A 34 -15.65 -2.01 -4.81
CA PRO A 34 -16.24 -3.36 -4.65
C PRO A 34 -16.72 -3.60 -3.21
N GLY A 35 -17.41 -4.70 -2.93
CA GLY A 35 -17.73 -5.09 -1.55
C GLY A 35 -16.49 -5.05 -0.66
N LEU A 36 -16.65 -4.79 0.64
CA LEU A 36 -15.53 -4.81 1.58
C LEU A 36 -14.80 -6.15 1.48
N TYR A 37 -13.47 -6.13 1.50
CA TYR A 37 -12.66 -7.34 1.45
C TYR A 37 -12.16 -7.76 2.83
N TYR A 38 -12.03 -9.07 3.03
CA TYR A 38 -11.59 -9.69 4.28
C TYR A 38 -10.33 -9.07 4.88
N ASP A 39 -9.25 -8.87 4.10
CA ASP A 39 -8.02 -8.24 4.60
C ASP A 39 -8.08 -6.71 4.60
N GLU A 40 -9.01 -6.10 3.85
CA GLU A 40 -9.22 -4.64 3.90
C GLU A 40 -9.69 -4.20 5.29
N VAL A 41 -10.51 -5.03 5.95
CA VAL A 41 -11.12 -4.74 7.25
C VAL A 41 -10.43 -5.39 8.46
N LEU A 42 -9.27 -6.03 8.28
CA LEU A 42 -8.58 -6.75 9.37
C LEU A 42 -8.27 -5.90 10.61
N PHE A 43 -8.21 -4.58 10.45
CA PHE A 43 -7.88 -3.64 11.53
C PHE A 43 -9.11 -3.19 12.33
N VAL A 44 -10.32 -3.51 11.87
CA VAL A 44 -11.57 -3.00 12.44
C VAL A 44 -11.76 -3.46 13.88
N ASN A 45 -11.52 -4.73 14.19
CA ASN A 45 -11.65 -5.23 15.57
C ASN A 45 -10.80 -4.41 16.56
N ALA A 46 -9.52 -4.20 16.25
CA ALA A 46 -8.64 -3.37 17.07
C ALA A 46 -9.08 -1.89 17.12
N ALA A 47 -9.66 -1.37 16.03
CA ALA A 47 -10.21 -0.01 15.99
C ALA A 47 -11.52 0.12 16.79
N LEU A 48 -12.20 -0.98 17.10
CA LEU A 48 -13.35 -1.02 17.99
C LEU A 48 -12.97 -1.27 19.46
N GLY A 49 -11.67 -1.38 19.76
CA GLY A 49 -11.15 -1.61 21.10
C GLY A 49 -10.73 -3.05 21.38
N GLY A 50 -10.72 -3.93 20.37
CA GLY A 50 -10.34 -5.34 20.53
C GLY A 50 -11.42 -6.14 21.26
N ILE A 51 -12.57 -6.27 20.60
CA ILE A 51 -13.76 -6.94 21.17
C ILE A 51 -13.48 -8.42 21.46
N ASN A 52 -12.79 -9.09 20.52
CA ASN A 52 -12.34 -10.47 20.66
C ASN A 52 -10.87 -10.58 20.19
N ASN A 53 -10.33 -11.80 20.13
CA ASN A 53 -8.94 -12.05 19.74
C ASN A 53 -8.68 -12.05 18.22
N ASP A 54 -9.70 -11.81 17.38
CA ASP A 54 -9.55 -11.87 15.93
C ASP A 54 -8.61 -10.78 15.45
N PHE A 55 -7.55 -11.18 14.73
CA PHE A 55 -6.51 -10.27 14.26
C PHE A 55 -5.91 -9.40 15.39
N ILE A 56 -5.78 -9.96 16.60
CA ILE A 56 -4.98 -9.40 17.69
C ILE A 56 -3.83 -10.37 17.99
N PHE A 57 -2.69 -10.12 17.37
CA PHE A 57 -1.49 -10.92 17.61
C PHE A 57 -0.84 -10.61 18.96
N LYS A 58 -0.87 -9.35 19.40
CA LYS A 58 -0.29 -8.95 20.67
C LYS A 58 -0.94 -7.68 21.22
N GLU A 59 -1.21 -7.72 22.51
CA GLU A 59 -1.68 -6.60 23.32
C GLU A 59 -0.72 -6.24 24.45
N VAL A 60 -0.83 -5.01 24.95
CA VAL A 60 -0.11 -4.52 26.13
C VAL A 60 -1.09 -3.68 26.95
N PHE A 61 -1.35 -4.10 28.21
CA PHE A 61 -2.37 -3.48 29.07
C PHE A 61 -3.75 -3.39 28.39
N ASP A 62 -4.19 -4.48 27.75
CA ASP A 62 -5.46 -4.57 27.00
C ASP A 62 -5.56 -3.63 25.78
N PHE A 63 -4.43 -3.03 25.36
CA PHE A 63 -4.36 -2.26 24.12
C PHE A 63 -3.74 -3.11 23.01
N PRO A 64 -4.44 -3.33 21.88
CA PRO A 64 -3.86 -4.01 20.72
C PRO A 64 -2.64 -3.25 20.21
N ILE A 65 -1.48 -3.90 20.12
CA ILE A 65 -0.24 -3.31 19.59
C ILE A 65 0.09 -3.90 18.22
N MET A 66 -0.11 -5.20 18.04
CA MET A 66 0.12 -5.91 16.77
C MET A 66 -1.14 -6.65 16.35
N LEU A 67 -1.55 -6.46 15.11
CA LEU A 67 -2.72 -7.12 14.53
C LEU A 67 -2.35 -8.48 13.93
N MET A 68 -1.18 -8.52 13.31
CA MET A 68 -0.53 -9.72 12.80
C MET A 68 0.93 -9.68 13.24
N PRO A 69 1.69 -10.79 13.11
CA PRO A 69 3.12 -10.78 13.43
C PRO A 69 3.92 -9.64 12.75
N TYR A 70 3.44 -9.10 11.62
CA TYR A 70 4.14 -8.07 10.85
C TYR A 70 3.33 -6.79 10.59
N ILE A 71 2.13 -6.64 11.16
CA ILE A 71 1.26 -5.47 11.01
C ILE A 71 0.96 -4.90 12.40
N GLY A 72 1.30 -3.62 12.63
CA GLY A 72 0.98 -2.93 13.87
C GLY A 72 -0.41 -2.29 13.87
N ALA A 73 -0.86 -1.87 15.04
CA ALA A 73 -2.19 -1.29 15.24
C ALA A 73 -2.29 0.22 14.87
N LEU A 74 -1.30 0.78 14.17
CA LEU A 74 -1.27 2.23 13.87
C LEU A 74 -2.52 2.71 13.12
N LYS A 75 -2.94 1.96 12.08
CA LYS A 75 -4.17 2.26 11.34
C LYS A 75 -5.39 2.19 12.27
N ALA A 76 -5.48 1.15 13.09
CA ALA A 76 -6.57 0.99 14.05
C ALA A 76 -6.70 2.19 15.01
N TYR A 77 -5.59 2.73 15.52
CA TYR A 77 -5.61 3.90 16.40
C TYR A 77 -6.14 5.16 15.72
N ILE A 78 -5.81 5.35 14.43
CA ILE A 78 -6.31 6.48 13.65
C ILE A 78 -7.82 6.33 13.41
N TYR A 79 -8.28 5.10 13.21
CA TYR A 79 -9.67 4.79 12.89
C TYR A 79 -10.59 4.65 14.11
N TYR A 80 -10.05 4.41 15.31
CA TYR A 80 -10.82 4.35 16.56
C TYR A 80 -11.79 5.52 16.73
N PRO A 81 -11.34 6.79 16.70
CA PRO A 81 -12.27 7.92 16.82
C PRO A 81 -13.22 8.07 15.61
N ILE A 82 -12.83 7.56 14.43
CA ILE A 82 -13.66 7.64 13.21
C ILE A 82 -14.84 6.68 13.35
N PHE A 83 -14.60 5.42 13.70
CA PHE A 83 -15.66 4.43 13.90
C PHE A 83 -16.53 4.75 15.10
N HIS A 84 -15.98 5.39 16.14
CA HIS A 84 -16.79 5.85 17.26
C HIS A 84 -17.81 6.94 16.86
N VAL A 85 -17.48 7.80 15.90
CA VAL A 85 -18.35 8.91 15.47
C VAL A 85 -19.28 8.51 14.32
N PHE A 86 -18.77 7.76 13.35
CA PHE A 86 -19.48 7.46 12.10
C PHE A 86 -19.97 6.02 11.98
N GLY A 87 -19.60 5.13 12.91
CA GLY A 87 -19.79 3.69 12.76
C GLY A 87 -18.87 3.07 11.71
N VAL A 88 -18.93 1.75 11.58
CA VAL A 88 -18.20 1.00 10.54
C VAL A 88 -19.08 0.91 9.30
N SER A 89 -18.54 1.34 8.17
CA SER A 89 -19.19 1.36 6.85
C SER A 89 -18.12 1.42 5.76
N PRO A 90 -18.43 1.08 4.51
CA PRO A 90 -17.49 1.23 3.41
C PRO A 90 -16.91 2.65 3.30
N GLU A 91 -17.74 3.66 3.52
CA GLU A 91 -17.36 5.07 3.51
C GLU A 91 -16.39 5.40 4.65
N SER A 92 -16.71 5.01 5.89
CA SER A 92 -15.86 5.28 7.05
C SER A 92 -14.55 4.49 7.03
N ILE A 93 -14.46 3.42 6.24
CA ILE A 93 -13.22 2.68 5.97
C ILE A 93 -12.37 3.36 4.89
N ARG A 94 -12.96 3.67 3.72
CA ARG A 94 -12.22 4.07 2.51
C ARG A 94 -11.96 5.57 2.42
N LEU A 95 -12.89 6.43 2.85
CA LEU A 95 -12.71 7.88 2.76
C LEU A 95 -11.50 8.40 3.56
N PRO A 96 -11.24 7.96 4.81
CA PRO A 96 -10.04 8.38 5.53
C PRO A 96 -8.75 7.98 4.80
N SER A 97 -8.71 6.78 4.20
CA SER A 97 -7.59 6.32 3.39
C SER A 97 -7.35 7.24 2.19
N ILE A 98 -8.42 7.62 1.48
CA ILE A 98 -8.37 8.59 0.37
C ILE A 98 -7.82 9.94 0.84
N PHE A 99 -8.26 10.44 2.00
CA PHE A 99 -7.74 11.69 2.57
C PHE A 99 -6.24 11.60 2.92
N ILE A 100 -5.78 10.50 3.49
CA ILE A 100 -4.36 10.26 3.77
C ILE A 100 -3.54 10.21 2.47
N SER A 101 -4.09 9.65 1.39
CA SER A 101 -3.48 9.70 0.06
C SER A 101 -3.39 11.12 -0.53
N VAL A 102 -4.39 11.97 -0.30
CA VAL A 102 -4.30 13.39 -0.67
C VAL A 102 -3.16 14.08 0.08
N LEU A 103 -2.99 13.80 1.38
CA LEU A 103 -1.83 14.30 2.14
C LEU A 103 -0.51 13.81 1.54
N THR A 104 -0.45 12.56 1.10
CA THR A 104 0.72 12.00 0.40
C THR A 104 1.04 12.78 -0.88
N LEU A 105 0.04 13.07 -1.72
CA LEU A 105 0.19 13.86 -2.95
C LEU A 105 0.65 15.29 -2.66
N LEU A 106 0.10 15.92 -1.62
CA LEU A 106 0.50 17.26 -1.18
C LEU A 106 1.96 17.29 -0.72
N ILE A 107 2.40 16.35 0.12
CA ILE A 107 3.79 16.28 0.55
C ILE A 107 4.71 15.94 -0.63
N ALA A 108 4.27 15.09 -1.56
CA ALA A 108 5.00 14.81 -2.79
C ALA A 108 5.20 16.07 -3.66
N PHE A 109 4.24 17.00 -3.70
CA PHE A 109 4.42 18.31 -4.34
C PHE A 109 5.55 19.11 -3.68
N TYR A 110 5.55 19.22 -2.34
CA TYR A 110 6.58 19.94 -1.60
C TYR A 110 7.96 19.27 -1.75
N LEU A 111 8.00 17.94 -1.72
CA LEU A 111 9.19 17.15 -2.00
C LEU A 111 9.70 17.38 -3.43
N GLY A 112 8.83 17.37 -4.43
CA GLY A 112 9.16 17.66 -5.82
C GLY A 112 9.72 19.07 -5.99
N LYS A 113 9.16 20.07 -5.30
CA LYS A 113 9.73 21.43 -5.27
C LYS A 113 11.13 21.43 -4.68
N LEU A 114 11.36 20.70 -3.60
CA LEU A 114 12.69 20.55 -3.01
C LEU A 114 13.63 19.88 -4.01
N PHE A 115 13.26 18.74 -4.60
CA PHE A 115 14.07 17.93 -5.51
C PHE A 115 14.46 18.68 -6.78
N PHE A 116 13.46 19.16 -7.52
CA PHE A 116 13.61 19.66 -8.89
C PHE A 116 13.84 21.17 -8.97
N ARG A 117 13.57 21.90 -7.87
CA ARG A 117 13.59 23.38 -7.85
C ARG A 117 12.72 24.00 -8.95
N ASN A 118 11.67 23.29 -9.34
CA ASN A 118 10.75 23.68 -10.39
C ASN A 118 9.33 23.25 -10.00
N GLN A 119 8.43 24.23 -9.86
CA GLN A 119 7.05 23.99 -9.46
C GLN A 119 6.23 23.26 -10.53
N TYR A 120 6.55 23.42 -11.81
CA TYR A 120 5.86 22.70 -12.90
C TYR A 120 6.23 21.23 -12.91
N LEU A 121 7.50 20.88 -12.69
CA LEU A 121 7.93 19.48 -12.57
C LEU A 121 7.34 18.82 -11.31
N ALA A 122 7.23 19.58 -10.22
CA ALA A 122 6.55 19.12 -9.01
C ALA A 122 5.05 18.92 -9.21
N ALA A 123 4.37 19.81 -9.94
CA ALA A 123 2.95 19.66 -10.27
C ALA A 123 2.72 18.48 -11.23
N LEU A 124 3.58 18.33 -12.25
CA LEU A 124 3.54 17.20 -13.18
C LEU A 124 3.74 15.87 -12.46
N LEU A 125 4.71 15.78 -11.54
CA LEU A 125 4.91 14.61 -10.68
C LEU A 125 3.60 14.22 -9.98
N VAL A 126 2.93 15.19 -9.36
CA VAL A 126 1.69 14.92 -8.61
C VAL A 126 0.55 14.53 -9.54
N VAL A 127 0.42 15.13 -10.71
CA VAL A 127 -0.58 14.70 -11.71
C VAL A 127 -0.35 13.24 -12.09
N LEU A 128 0.89 12.86 -12.45
CA LEU A 128 1.22 11.48 -12.83
C LEU A 128 0.99 10.46 -11.70
N MET A 129 1.21 10.86 -10.44
CA MET A 129 0.88 10.04 -9.28
C MET A 129 -0.64 9.96 -9.04
N ALA A 130 -1.34 11.09 -9.17
CA ALA A 130 -2.76 11.22 -8.93
C ALA A 130 -3.62 10.49 -9.98
N THR A 131 -3.08 10.31 -11.18
CA THR A 131 -3.72 9.54 -12.26
C THR A 131 -3.24 8.09 -12.33
N ASP A 132 -2.27 7.69 -11.51
CA ASP A 132 -1.74 6.32 -11.53
C ASP A 132 -2.78 5.32 -10.99
N PRO A 133 -3.23 4.35 -11.81
CA PRO A 133 -4.23 3.37 -11.38
C PRO A 133 -3.72 2.51 -10.20
N ALA A 134 -2.42 2.20 -10.16
CA ALA A 134 -1.85 1.45 -9.04
C ALA A 134 -2.00 2.23 -7.73
N PHE A 135 -1.80 3.56 -7.75
CA PHE A 135 -1.97 4.40 -6.57
C PHE A 135 -3.43 4.59 -6.18
N ILE A 136 -4.30 4.89 -7.14
CA ILE A 136 -5.74 5.12 -6.91
C ILE A 136 -6.35 3.89 -6.23
N TYR A 137 -6.25 2.72 -6.85
CA TYR A 137 -6.99 1.55 -6.39
C TYR A 137 -6.33 0.84 -5.22
N SER A 138 -4.99 0.88 -5.09
CA SER A 138 -4.34 0.31 -3.90
C SER A 138 -4.60 1.11 -2.64
N THR A 139 -4.62 2.44 -2.72
CA THR A 139 -4.86 3.28 -1.53
C THR A 139 -6.33 3.51 -1.23
N ARG A 140 -7.22 3.37 -2.22
CA ARG A 140 -8.67 3.31 -1.99
C ARG A 140 -9.04 2.14 -1.09
N LEU A 141 -8.57 0.94 -1.44
CA LEU A 141 -8.91 -0.31 -0.75
C LEU A 141 -8.00 -0.61 0.43
N ASP A 142 -6.75 -0.12 0.36
CA ASP A 142 -5.74 -0.19 1.42
C ASP A 142 -5.56 -1.58 2.07
N TRP A 143 -5.73 -2.64 1.29
CA TRP A 143 -5.43 -4.00 1.69
C TRP A 143 -3.91 -4.26 1.63
N GLY A 144 -3.40 -5.06 2.56
CA GLY A 144 -1.95 -5.20 2.74
C GLY A 144 -1.27 -3.84 3.03
N PRO A 145 -1.76 -3.09 4.03
CA PRO A 145 -1.71 -1.64 4.20
C PRO A 145 -0.60 -0.90 3.45
N VAL A 146 -1.00 0.04 2.57
CA VAL A 146 -0.08 0.80 1.69
C VAL A 146 -0.18 2.31 1.86
N THR A 147 -1.28 2.80 2.42
CA THR A 147 -1.59 4.23 2.45
C THR A 147 -0.73 4.98 3.46
N LEU A 148 -0.67 4.49 4.71
CA LEU A 148 0.22 5.02 5.74
C LEU A 148 1.69 4.82 5.35
N MET A 149 2.05 3.64 4.84
CA MET A 149 3.36 3.38 4.23
C MET A 149 3.76 4.47 3.23
N ASN A 150 2.90 4.81 2.26
CA ASN A 150 3.21 5.82 1.25
C ASN A 150 3.36 7.23 1.86
N LEU A 151 2.46 7.62 2.77
CA LEU A 151 2.55 8.90 3.48
C LEU A 151 3.86 9.03 4.24
N LEU A 152 4.21 8.03 5.04
CA LEU A 152 5.37 8.02 5.92
C LEU A 152 6.68 7.97 5.11
N LYS A 153 6.70 7.23 4.01
CA LYS A 153 7.83 7.19 3.06
C LYS A 153 8.10 8.53 2.41
N ILE A 154 7.07 9.18 1.87
CA ILE A 154 7.20 10.49 1.22
C ILE A 154 7.54 11.59 2.24
N SER A 155 6.94 11.53 3.43
CA SER A 155 7.28 12.42 4.54
C SER A 155 8.73 12.25 4.99
N SER A 156 9.22 11.01 5.08
CA SER A 156 10.62 10.71 5.41
C SER A 156 11.58 11.33 4.40
N LEU A 157 11.31 11.15 3.09
CA LEU A 157 12.11 11.79 2.04
C LEU A 157 12.05 13.32 2.10
N PHE A 158 10.87 13.89 2.39
CA PHE A 158 10.70 15.32 2.59
C PHE A 158 11.54 15.87 3.73
N PHE A 159 11.45 15.29 4.92
CA PHE A 159 12.22 15.76 6.06
C PHE A 159 13.72 15.50 5.89
N LEU A 160 14.12 14.37 5.31
CA LEU A 160 15.53 14.12 4.97
C LEU A 160 16.08 15.20 4.06
N PHE A 161 15.40 15.51 2.95
CA PHE A 161 15.91 16.50 2.01
C PHE A 161 15.78 17.94 2.51
N LYS A 162 14.85 18.20 3.43
CA LYS A 162 14.83 19.45 4.20
C LYS A 162 16.09 19.58 5.06
N ILE A 163 16.51 18.51 5.75
CA ILE A 163 17.78 18.49 6.50
C ILE A 163 18.97 18.68 5.56
N LEU A 164 19.05 17.92 4.47
CA LEU A 164 20.19 17.97 3.54
C LEU A 164 20.31 19.33 2.83
N ARG A 165 19.20 19.95 2.41
CA ARG A 165 19.21 21.21 1.62
C ARG A 165 19.10 22.46 2.48
N GLU A 166 18.26 22.45 3.52
CA GLU A 166 17.97 23.63 4.37
C GLU A 166 18.69 23.58 5.73
N GLY A 167 19.65 22.65 5.91
CA GLY A 167 20.39 22.35 7.14
C GLY A 167 21.22 23.48 7.75
N THR A 168 20.95 24.75 7.43
CA THR A 168 21.47 25.94 8.11
C THR A 168 20.36 26.77 8.79
N SER A 169 19.11 26.27 8.81
CA SER A 169 17.96 26.97 9.39
C SER A 169 17.61 26.52 10.82
N LYS A 170 16.90 27.38 11.56
CA LYS A 170 16.36 27.12 12.92
C LYS A 170 15.49 25.84 13.02
N ASN A 171 15.08 25.26 11.90
CA ASN A 171 14.12 24.15 11.84
C ASN A 171 14.76 22.76 11.71
N ILE A 172 16.09 22.63 11.83
CA ILE A 172 16.77 21.34 11.66
C ILE A 172 16.34 20.32 12.71
N SER A 173 16.19 20.73 13.98
CA SER A 173 15.78 19.84 15.07
C SER A 173 14.38 19.26 14.86
N LEU A 174 13.43 20.09 14.44
CA LEU A 174 12.08 19.62 14.11
C LEU A 174 12.14 18.63 12.94
N SER A 175 12.91 18.95 11.90
CA SER A 175 13.01 18.08 10.72
C SER A 175 13.64 16.73 11.05
N THR A 176 14.65 16.68 11.93
CA THR A 176 15.27 15.42 12.39
C THR A 176 14.33 14.60 13.27
N TRP A 177 13.53 15.24 14.14
CA TRP A 177 12.49 14.55 14.92
C TRP A 177 11.40 13.98 14.03
N MET A 178 10.89 14.77 13.08
CA MET A 178 9.86 14.29 12.15
C MET A 178 10.39 13.19 11.23
N PHE A 179 11.65 13.26 10.78
CA PHE A 179 12.29 12.19 10.03
C PHE A 179 12.33 10.88 10.84
N ALA A 180 12.88 10.90 12.06
CA ALA A 180 12.93 9.72 12.93
C ALA A 180 11.54 9.17 13.25
N LEU A 181 10.56 10.05 13.50
CA LEU A 181 9.17 9.66 13.77
C LEU A 181 8.54 8.97 12.56
N CYS A 182 8.71 9.50 11.35
CA CYS A 182 8.18 8.86 10.13
C CYS A 182 8.78 7.48 9.90
N LEU A 183 10.08 7.28 10.16
CA LEU A 183 10.71 5.96 10.04
C LEU A 183 10.15 4.98 11.09
N LEU A 184 9.98 5.43 12.34
CA LEU A 184 9.47 4.60 13.42
C LEU A 184 8.00 4.20 13.20
N LEU A 185 7.16 5.18 12.86
CA LEU A 185 5.74 4.93 12.55
C LEU A 185 5.60 4.03 11.32
N GLY A 186 6.45 4.20 10.30
CA GLY A 186 6.40 3.34 9.11
C GLY A 186 6.75 1.90 9.43
N LEU A 187 7.76 1.68 10.28
CA LEU A 187 8.10 0.35 10.77
C LEU A 187 6.99 -0.26 11.65
N PHE A 188 6.34 0.56 12.47
CA PHE A 188 5.24 0.12 13.31
C PHE A 188 3.99 -0.23 12.50
N ASP A 189 3.65 0.57 11.48
CA ASP A 189 2.55 0.29 10.55
C ASP A 189 2.70 -1.11 9.93
N LYS A 190 3.88 -1.38 9.35
CA LYS A 190 4.21 -2.68 8.78
C LYS A 190 5.72 -2.92 8.76
N LEU A 191 6.14 -4.11 9.16
CA LEU A 191 7.57 -4.43 9.29
C LEU A 191 8.34 -4.36 7.96
N ASN A 192 7.67 -4.53 6.81
CA ASN A 192 8.30 -4.41 5.49
C ASN A 192 8.85 -3.00 5.21
N PHE A 193 8.45 -1.97 5.97
CA PHE A 193 9.00 -0.62 5.89
C PHE A 193 10.50 -0.58 6.21
N ILE A 194 11.04 -1.62 6.87
CA ILE A 194 12.48 -1.79 7.05
C ILE A 194 13.26 -1.76 5.72
N TRP A 195 12.65 -2.24 4.62
CA TRP A 195 13.28 -2.19 3.30
C TRP A 195 13.55 -0.77 2.84
N PHE A 196 12.63 0.15 3.13
CA PHE A 196 12.81 1.56 2.84
C PHE A 196 13.82 2.20 3.79
N ILE A 197 13.79 1.89 5.10
CA ILE A 197 14.73 2.43 6.10
C ILE A 197 16.17 2.09 5.74
N THR A 198 16.47 0.84 5.40
CA THR A 198 17.82 0.41 5.01
C THR A 198 18.24 1.11 3.72
N ALA A 199 17.36 1.15 2.71
CA ALA A 199 17.64 1.72 1.41
C ALA A 199 17.85 3.24 1.45
N ILE A 200 17.05 3.99 2.22
CA ILE A 200 17.22 5.44 2.37
C ILE A 200 18.52 5.78 3.10
N CYS A 201 18.86 5.03 4.15
CA CYS A 201 20.13 5.21 4.87
C CYS A 201 21.34 4.98 3.96
N LEU A 202 21.39 3.84 3.27
CA LEU A 202 22.49 3.50 2.36
C LEU A 202 22.59 4.50 1.21
N SER A 203 21.48 4.83 0.56
CA SER A 203 21.47 5.80 -0.55
C SER A 203 21.94 7.19 -0.08
N THR A 204 21.57 7.60 1.13
CA THR A 204 22.01 8.89 1.69
C THR A 204 23.51 8.90 1.94
N ILE A 205 24.06 7.82 2.53
CA ILE A 205 25.50 7.69 2.78
C ILE A 205 26.30 7.70 1.47
N ILE A 206 25.81 7.02 0.43
CA ILE A 206 26.49 6.93 -0.87
C ILE A 206 26.54 8.30 -1.57
N PHE A 207 25.42 9.04 -1.59
CA PHE A 207 25.30 10.25 -2.43
C PHE A 207 25.50 11.58 -1.68
N TYR A 208 25.39 11.59 -0.35
CA TYR A 208 25.52 12.80 0.48
C TYR A 208 26.51 12.66 1.66
N PRO A 209 27.65 11.94 1.54
CA PRO A 209 28.53 11.66 2.70
C PRO A 209 29.13 12.92 3.32
N VAL A 210 29.63 13.84 2.48
CA VAL A 210 30.20 15.12 2.93
C VAL A 210 29.12 15.97 3.60
N ARG A 211 27.92 16.01 3.02
CA ARG A 211 26.83 16.83 3.56
C ARG A 211 26.33 16.32 4.91
N ILE A 212 26.23 15.00 5.07
CA ILE A 212 25.91 14.37 6.36
C ILE A 212 26.96 14.76 7.40
N ARG A 213 28.25 14.62 7.05
CA ARG A 213 29.36 14.96 7.95
C ARG A 213 29.30 16.42 8.40
N ASP A 214 29.11 17.34 7.46
CA ASP A 214 29.07 18.77 7.75
C ASP A 214 27.87 19.13 8.64
N ILE A 215 26.68 18.58 8.34
CA ILE A 215 25.48 18.76 9.15
C ILE A 215 25.67 18.16 10.55
N PHE A 216 26.29 16.99 10.66
CA PHE A 216 26.58 16.35 11.94
C PHE A 216 27.54 17.17 12.80
N HIS A 217 28.61 17.72 12.22
CA HIS A 217 29.52 18.59 12.98
C HIS A 217 28.84 19.86 13.50
N LEU A 218 27.93 20.44 12.72
CA LEU A 218 27.22 21.66 13.09
C LEU A 218 26.08 21.42 14.10
N TYR A 219 25.38 20.29 14.01
CA TYR A 219 24.13 20.03 14.75
C TYR A 219 24.10 18.68 15.47
N LYS A 220 25.26 18.20 15.93
CA LYS A 220 25.42 16.85 16.53
C LYS A 220 24.36 16.51 17.57
N PHE A 221 24.00 17.45 18.45
CA PHE A 221 23.02 17.18 19.51
C PHE A 221 21.58 17.15 18.99
N GLN A 222 21.24 18.00 18.02
CA GLN A 222 19.91 18.04 17.41
C GLN A 222 19.64 16.79 16.57
N ILE A 223 20.69 16.15 16.05
CA ILE A 223 20.60 14.89 15.28
C ILE A 223 20.67 13.68 16.20
N ALA A 224 21.61 13.67 17.16
CA ALA A 224 21.84 12.53 18.03
C ALA A 224 20.62 12.19 18.91
N LYS A 225 19.89 13.19 19.41
CA LYS A 225 18.72 12.96 20.27
C LYS A 225 17.58 12.20 19.55
N PRO A 226 17.03 12.67 18.42
CA PRO A 226 16.05 11.91 17.64
C PRO A 226 16.56 10.54 17.21
N PHE A 227 17.84 10.44 16.82
CA PHE A 227 18.40 9.18 16.36
C PHE A 227 18.55 8.17 17.50
N LEU A 228 18.98 8.60 18.69
CA LEU A 228 19.01 7.75 19.88
C LEU A 228 17.59 7.31 20.29
N ALA A 229 16.62 8.23 20.26
CA ALA A 229 15.23 7.88 20.53
C ALA A 229 14.69 6.86 19.52
N PHE A 230 14.99 7.05 18.23
CA PHE A 230 14.68 6.08 17.18
C PHE A 230 15.35 4.73 17.44
N LEU A 231 16.65 4.69 17.78
CA LEU A 231 17.35 3.45 18.07
C LEU A 231 16.77 2.71 19.27
N ILE A 232 16.45 3.41 20.35
CA ILE A 232 15.81 2.81 21.54
C ILE A 232 14.46 2.22 21.17
N ALA A 233 13.61 2.97 20.47
CA ALA A 233 12.30 2.49 20.04
C ALA A 233 12.39 1.34 19.05
N PHE A 234 13.30 1.43 18.07
CA PHE A 234 13.60 0.37 17.11
C PHE A 234 14.06 -0.91 17.80
N SER A 235 15.02 -0.80 18.73
CA SER A 235 15.46 -1.94 19.53
C SER A 235 14.33 -2.53 20.36
N GLY A 236 13.44 -1.70 20.91
CA GLY A 236 12.22 -2.17 21.59
C GLY A 236 11.31 -2.98 20.67
N ILE A 237 10.99 -2.46 19.48
CA ILE A 237 10.21 -3.19 18.46
C ILE A 237 10.89 -4.52 18.11
N VAL A 238 12.20 -4.51 17.85
CA VAL A 238 12.92 -5.74 17.48
C VAL A 238 12.90 -6.76 18.61
N ILE A 239 13.25 -6.35 19.84
CA ILE A 239 13.39 -7.27 20.98
C ILE A 239 12.03 -7.80 21.45
N PHE A 240 11.03 -6.93 21.57
CA PHE A 240 9.75 -7.30 22.18
C PHE A 240 8.71 -7.78 21.17
N LEU A 241 8.83 -7.44 19.88
CA LEU A 241 7.87 -7.81 18.85
C LEU A 241 8.47 -8.80 17.85
N VAL A 242 9.64 -8.49 17.26
CA VAL A 242 10.19 -9.29 16.15
C VAL A 242 10.88 -10.58 16.60
N LEU A 243 11.75 -10.55 17.62
CA LEU A 243 12.49 -11.74 18.06
C LEU A 243 11.59 -12.89 18.53
N PRO A 244 10.51 -12.66 19.30
CA PRO A 244 9.57 -13.72 19.66
C PRO A 244 8.95 -14.40 18.43
N ILE A 245 8.61 -13.64 17.39
CA ILE A 245 8.03 -14.17 16.14
C ILE A 245 9.03 -15.09 15.42
N LEU A 246 10.30 -14.70 15.38
CA LEU A 246 11.35 -15.53 14.78
C LEU A 246 11.56 -16.84 15.56
N GLY A 247 11.39 -16.80 16.88
CA GLY A 247 11.46 -17.97 17.77
C GLY A 247 10.28 -18.94 17.62
N LEU A 248 9.11 -18.45 17.18
CA LEU A 248 7.90 -19.26 16.96
C LEU A 248 7.95 -20.14 15.70
N GLY A 249 9.03 -20.10 14.93
CA GLY A 249 9.20 -21.01 13.80
C GLY A 249 8.18 -20.81 12.67
N VAL A 250 7.63 -19.60 12.52
CA VAL A 250 6.69 -19.18 11.42
C VAL A 250 7.36 -19.20 10.02
N ASN A 251 8.41 -20.00 9.85
CA ASN A 251 9.18 -20.22 8.63
C ASN A 251 8.67 -21.41 7.79
N GLN A 252 7.42 -21.84 7.97
CA GLN A 252 6.86 -22.94 7.18
C GLN A 252 5.82 -22.39 6.22
N THR A 253 6.12 -22.42 4.91
CA THR A 253 5.19 -22.70 3.78
C THR A 253 5.70 -22.22 2.43
N ALA A 254 6.54 -21.18 2.35
CA ALA A 254 7.07 -20.73 1.06
C ALA A 254 8.27 -21.59 0.63
N ALA A 255 8.03 -22.56 -0.26
CA ALA A 255 9.09 -23.35 -0.90
C ALA A 255 10.15 -22.41 -1.51
N ALA A 256 11.43 -22.75 -1.36
CA ALA A 256 12.51 -21.97 -1.95
C ALA A 256 12.44 -22.07 -3.47
N GLN A 257 12.03 -21.01 -4.15
CA GLN A 257 12.10 -20.90 -5.60
C GLN A 257 13.56 -20.66 -6.04
N PRO A 258 14.02 -21.26 -7.16
CA PRO A 258 15.26 -20.88 -7.81
C PRO A 258 15.32 -19.38 -8.09
N PHE A 259 16.51 -18.77 -7.97
CA PHE A 259 16.67 -17.31 -8.09
C PHE A 259 16.13 -16.74 -9.41
N GLY A 260 16.31 -17.44 -10.54
CA GLY A 260 15.80 -17.00 -11.84
C GLY A 260 14.28 -16.93 -11.89
N GLU A 261 13.59 -17.95 -11.37
CA GLU A 261 12.12 -17.98 -11.28
C GLU A 261 11.61 -16.91 -10.32
N ARG A 262 12.28 -16.73 -9.18
CA ARG A 262 11.95 -15.68 -8.20
C ARG A 262 12.09 -14.29 -8.81
N LEU A 263 13.15 -14.04 -9.58
CA LEU A 263 13.36 -12.77 -10.28
C LEU A 263 12.27 -12.52 -11.32
N GLN A 264 11.94 -13.53 -12.13
CA GLN A 264 10.88 -13.43 -13.13
C GLN A 264 9.51 -13.17 -12.47
N SER A 265 9.19 -13.89 -11.39
CA SER A 265 7.96 -13.70 -10.64
C SER A 265 7.83 -12.28 -10.08
N ILE A 266 8.87 -11.78 -9.39
CA ILE A 266 8.84 -10.43 -8.81
C ILE A 266 8.82 -9.35 -9.88
N PHE A 267 9.53 -9.54 -11.00
CA PHE A 267 9.43 -8.63 -12.14
C PHE A 267 8.04 -8.63 -12.77
N ASN A 268 7.40 -9.80 -12.87
CA ASN A 268 6.03 -9.89 -13.37
C ASN A 268 5.05 -9.17 -12.44
N ILE A 269 5.11 -9.43 -11.13
CA ILE A 269 4.28 -8.74 -10.13
C ILE A 269 4.53 -7.23 -10.20
N TYR A 270 5.79 -6.79 -10.32
CA TYR A 270 6.12 -5.38 -10.51
C TYR A 270 5.38 -4.79 -11.71
N LYS A 271 5.49 -5.45 -12.88
CA LYS A 271 4.88 -5.01 -14.12
C LYS A 271 3.36 -4.89 -14.01
N ILE A 272 2.69 -5.97 -13.61
CA ILE A 272 1.23 -6.03 -13.55
C ILE A 272 0.66 -5.14 -12.44
N THR A 273 1.44 -4.84 -11.39
CA THR A 273 1.02 -3.90 -10.35
C THR A 273 1.05 -2.47 -10.89
N THR A 274 2.15 -2.06 -11.52
CA THR A 274 2.33 -0.66 -11.96
C THR A 274 1.51 -0.33 -13.21
N ASP A 275 1.19 -1.31 -14.06
CA ASP A 275 0.37 -1.09 -15.25
C ASP A 275 -1.15 -1.13 -14.97
N GLY A 276 -1.55 -1.48 -13.75
CA GLY A 276 -2.91 -1.45 -13.25
C GLY A 276 -3.65 -2.80 -13.30
N GLN A 277 -3.06 -3.84 -13.88
CA GLN A 277 -3.70 -5.16 -14.04
C GLN A 277 -3.93 -5.89 -12.72
N SER A 278 -2.95 -5.87 -11.82
CA SER A 278 -2.97 -6.73 -10.62
C SER A 278 -4.17 -6.48 -9.72
N ILE A 279 -4.53 -5.21 -9.52
CA ILE A 279 -5.64 -4.85 -8.65
C ILE A 279 -6.97 -5.07 -9.37
N TYR A 280 -7.02 -4.84 -10.69
CA TYR A 280 -8.21 -5.03 -11.50
C TYR A 280 -8.63 -6.50 -11.50
N GLY A 281 -7.70 -7.39 -11.85
CA GLY A 281 -7.97 -8.83 -11.87
C GLY A 281 -8.27 -9.39 -10.48
N PHE A 282 -7.75 -8.77 -9.42
CA PHE A 282 -8.11 -9.16 -8.07
C PHE A 282 -9.56 -8.81 -7.71
N ILE A 283 -10.06 -7.65 -8.13
CA ILE A 283 -11.41 -7.18 -7.86
C ILE A 283 -12.44 -7.86 -8.75
N PHE A 284 -12.15 -8.02 -10.03
CA PHE A 284 -13.14 -8.43 -11.04
C PHE A 284 -12.96 -9.86 -11.55
N ALA A 285 -11.87 -10.55 -11.20
CA ALA A 285 -11.49 -11.84 -11.79
C ALA A 285 -11.41 -11.81 -13.34
N GLU A 286 -11.13 -10.64 -13.90
CA GLU A 286 -11.01 -10.37 -15.33
C GLU A 286 -9.68 -9.70 -15.68
N ASP A 287 -9.28 -9.78 -16.94
CA ASP A 287 -8.13 -9.04 -17.45
C ASP A 287 -8.54 -7.64 -17.94
N LEU A 288 -7.66 -6.65 -17.70
CA LEU A 288 -7.78 -5.35 -18.34
C LEU A 288 -7.59 -5.46 -19.86
N SER A 289 -8.50 -4.85 -20.62
CA SER A 289 -8.35 -4.67 -22.07
C SER A 289 -7.27 -3.65 -22.42
N ARG A 290 -6.97 -2.70 -21.53
CA ARG A 290 -5.92 -1.67 -21.71
C ARG A 290 -5.07 -1.55 -20.46
N VAL A 291 -3.76 -1.41 -20.66
CA VAL A 291 -2.78 -1.26 -19.57
C VAL A 291 -2.09 0.09 -19.61
N SER A 292 -1.66 0.58 -18.44
CA SER A 292 -0.83 1.77 -18.36
C SER A 292 0.55 1.50 -18.96
N HIS A 293 1.04 2.41 -19.80
CA HIS A 293 2.34 2.28 -20.44
C HIS A 293 3.50 2.78 -19.58
N ILE A 294 3.31 2.92 -18.26
CA ILE A 294 4.34 3.37 -17.31
C ILE A 294 5.64 2.59 -17.45
N ASN A 295 5.59 1.26 -17.56
CA ASN A 295 6.77 0.42 -17.63
C ASN A 295 7.61 0.72 -18.90
N SER A 296 6.97 0.71 -20.07
CA SER A 296 7.63 0.97 -21.35
C SER A 296 8.12 2.41 -21.48
N ILE A 297 7.31 3.40 -21.06
CA ILE A 297 7.69 4.81 -21.13
C ILE A 297 8.83 5.11 -20.14
N SER A 298 8.77 4.57 -18.91
CA SER A 298 9.86 4.73 -17.93
C SER A 298 11.15 4.11 -18.44
N LEU A 299 11.10 2.96 -19.11
CA LEU A 299 12.27 2.35 -19.72
C LEU A 299 12.87 3.24 -20.82
N ILE A 300 12.04 3.81 -21.70
CA ILE A 300 12.50 4.74 -22.74
C ILE A 300 13.15 5.98 -22.13
N ILE A 301 12.53 6.57 -21.09
CA ILE A 301 13.08 7.73 -20.37
C ILE A 301 14.41 7.35 -19.71
N PHE A 302 14.50 6.18 -19.08
CA PHE A 302 15.71 5.67 -18.45
C PHE A 302 16.85 5.52 -19.46
N LEU A 303 16.62 4.84 -20.59
CA LEU A 303 17.61 4.66 -21.66
C LEU A 303 18.05 6.01 -22.25
N THR A 304 17.11 6.92 -22.49
CA THR A 304 17.41 8.29 -22.96
C THR A 304 18.25 9.05 -21.94
N THR A 305 17.98 8.88 -20.64
CA THR A 305 18.76 9.49 -19.56
C THR A 305 20.17 8.93 -19.52
N ALA A 306 20.35 7.62 -19.66
CA ALA A 306 21.65 6.97 -19.72
C ALA A 306 22.49 7.51 -20.89
N ILE A 307 21.88 7.64 -22.08
CA ILE A 307 22.51 8.28 -23.24
C ILE A 307 22.89 9.72 -22.93
N ALA A 308 21.98 10.52 -22.36
CA ALA A 308 22.24 11.91 -22.00
C ALA A 308 23.37 12.07 -20.97
N LEU A 309 23.51 11.14 -20.02
CA LEU A 309 24.61 11.09 -19.05
C LEU A 309 25.93 10.75 -19.74
N PHE A 310 25.95 9.76 -20.64
CA PHE A 310 27.14 9.42 -21.43
C PHE A 310 27.64 10.62 -22.25
N TRP A 311 26.74 11.31 -22.96
CA TRP A 311 27.08 12.53 -23.71
C TRP A 311 27.64 13.62 -22.81
N ARG A 312 27.08 13.80 -21.62
CA ARG A 312 27.56 14.79 -20.65
C ARG A 312 28.95 14.45 -20.13
N LEU A 313 29.23 13.18 -19.84
CA LEU A 313 30.56 12.71 -19.44
C LEU A 313 31.58 12.95 -20.56
N LYS A 314 31.23 12.62 -21.80
CA LYS A 314 32.07 12.89 -22.97
C LYS A 314 32.37 14.39 -23.12
N GLN A 315 31.35 15.25 -23.05
CA GLN A 315 31.52 16.71 -23.11
C GLN A 315 32.42 17.24 -22.00
N GLU A 316 32.33 16.69 -20.78
CA GLU A 316 33.18 17.08 -19.66
C GLU A 316 34.63 16.60 -19.86
N MET A 317 34.84 15.38 -20.37
CA MET A 317 36.18 14.89 -20.73
C MET A 317 36.82 15.74 -21.84
N ASP A 318 36.07 16.06 -22.89
CA ASP A 318 36.53 16.91 -24.00
C ASP A 318 36.85 18.33 -23.51
N ARG A 319 36.03 18.88 -22.59
CA ARG A 319 36.29 20.17 -21.94
C ARG A 319 37.61 20.14 -21.17
N ARG A 320 37.83 19.11 -20.35
CA ARG A 320 39.07 18.95 -19.55
C ARG A 320 40.32 18.78 -20.40
N ARG A 321 40.19 18.23 -21.62
CA ARG A 321 41.28 18.13 -22.61
C ARG A 321 41.56 19.44 -23.36
N SER A 322 40.64 20.40 -23.34
CA SER A 322 40.83 21.69 -24.00
C SER A 322 41.75 22.63 -23.19
N PRO A 323 42.55 23.50 -23.83
CA PRO A 323 43.47 24.41 -23.14
C PRO A 323 42.79 25.31 -22.10
N LYS A 324 41.56 25.74 -22.37
CA LYS A 324 40.73 26.55 -21.45
C LYS A 324 40.12 25.75 -20.29
N GLY A 325 39.99 24.44 -20.42
CA GLY A 325 39.48 23.57 -19.34
C GLY A 325 40.54 23.22 -18.30
N ALA A 326 41.83 23.29 -18.66
CA ALA A 326 42.94 23.05 -17.75
C ALA A 326 43.04 24.11 -16.63
N GLU A 327 42.69 25.37 -16.91
CA GLU A 327 42.66 26.47 -15.94
C GLU A 327 41.47 26.41 -14.95
N ASP A 328 40.34 25.80 -15.36
CA ASP A 328 39.08 25.76 -14.58
C ASP A 328 38.93 24.46 -13.74
N ASN A 329 39.97 23.62 -13.71
CA ASN A 329 40.00 22.35 -12.94
C ASN A 329 39.97 22.53 -11.41
N ASN A 330 40.13 23.75 -10.90
CA ASN A 330 40.15 24.06 -9.46
C ASN A 330 38.77 24.39 -8.86
N LYS A 331 37.68 24.39 -9.65
CA LYS A 331 36.34 24.56 -9.09
C LYS A 331 35.72 23.20 -8.75
N PRO A 332 35.55 22.84 -7.47
CA PRO A 332 34.79 21.66 -7.12
C PRO A 332 33.38 21.81 -7.68
N ILE A 333 32.96 20.88 -8.54
CA ILE A 333 31.55 20.76 -8.92
C ILE A 333 30.82 20.55 -7.60
N SER A 334 29.96 21.50 -7.21
CA SER A 334 29.06 21.34 -6.07
C SER A 334 28.14 20.14 -6.36
N MET A 335 28.60 18.94 -6.02
CA MET A 335 27.96 17.67 -6.34
C MET A 335 26.63 17.52 -5.59
N THR A 336 26.52 18.13 -4.42
CA THR A 336 25.38 18.00 -3.50
C THR A 336 24.05 18.53 -4.05
N GLU A 337 24.06 19.34 -5.10
CA GLU A 337 22.85 19.92 -5.70
C GLU A 337 22.60 19.51 -7.16
N SER A 338 23.41 18.58 -7.69
CA SER A 338 23.31 18.14 -9.07
C SER A 338 22.07 17.26 -9.30
N PRO A 339 21.26 17.49 -10.36
CA PRO A 339 20.20 16.57 -10.76
C PRO A 339 20.68 15.12 -10.95
N VAL A 340 21.95 14.92 -11.31
CA VAL A 340 22.57 13.60 -11.49
C VAL A 340 22.74 12.88 -10.15
N VAL A 341 23.10 13.60 -9.08
CA VAL A 341 23.25 13.02 -7.74
C VAL A 341 21.89 12.64 -7.18
N LEU A 342 20.86 13.48 -7.38
CA LEU A 342 19.48 13.12 -7.03
C LEU A 342 19.00 11.90 -7.82
N TYR A 343 19.23 11.86 -9.14
CA TYR A 343 18.84 10.74 -9.98
C TYR A 343 19.51 9.43 -9.54
N GLY A 344 20.83 9.48 -9.27
CA GLY A 344 21.56 8.33 -8.71
C GLY A 344 21.04 7.88 -7.34
N PHE A 345 20.75 8.83 -6.44
CA PHE A 345 20.13 8.53 -5.15
C PHE A 345 18.80 7.79 -5.31
N LEU A 346 17.92 8.27 -6.19
CA LEU A 346 16.61 7.65 -6.42
C LEU A 346 16.73 6.26 -7.06
N LEU A 347 17.66 6.08 -8.01
CA LEU A 347 17.92 4.77 -8.62
C LEU A 347 18.43 3.76 -7.59
N ILE A 348 19.42 4.13 -6.77
CA ILE A 348 19.94 3.21 -5.75
C ILE A 348 18.88 2.92 -4.68
N LEU A 349 18.09 3.92 -4.28
CA LEU A 349 16.95 3.72 -3.37
C LEU A 349 15.96 2.70 -3.95
N PHE A 350 15.56 2.85 -5.21
CA PHE A 350 14.69 1.92 -5.91
C PHE A 350 15.31 0.51 -5.98
N SER A 351 16.55 0.40 -6.43
CA SER A 351 17.24 -0.89 -6.60
C SER A 351 17.42 -1.63 -5.28
N LEU A 352 17.77 -0.94 -4.19
CA LEU A 352 17.93 -1.57 -2.88
C LEU A 352 16.59 -2.08 -2.32
N ILE A 353 15.49 -1.36 -2.51
CA ILE A 353 14.15 -1.84 -2.13
C ILE A 353 13.77 -3.06 -2.98
N PHE A 354 13.98 -2.99 -4.30
CA PHE A 354 13.67 -4.10 -5.22
C PHE A 354 14.45 -5.37 -4.85
N LEU A 355 15.76 -5.25 -4.56
CA LEU A 355 16.58 -6.37 -4.11
C LEU A 355 16.08 -6.96 -2.80
N GLN A 356 15.65 -6.14 -1.84
CA GLN A 356 15.11 -6.64 -0.57
C GLN A 356 13.78 -7.38 -0.76
N ILE A 357 12.90 -6.91 -1.65
CA ILE A 357 11.68 -7.62 -2.04
C ILE A 357 12.03 -8.97 -2.69
N LEU A 358 13.01 -8.96 -3.60
CA LEU A 358 13.47 -10.16 -4.31
C LEU A 358 13.93 -11.26 -3.33
N PHE A 359 14.72 -10.89 -2.31
CA PHE A 359 15.26 -11.81 -1.32
C PHE A 359 14.31 -12.17 -0.17
N THR A 360 13.18 -11.46 -0.02
CA THR A 360 12.18 -11.78 1.02
C THR A 360 11.16 -12.78 0.49
N LYS A 361 11.24 -14.04 0.91
CA LYS A 361 10.39 -15.14 0.38
C LYS A 361 8.89 -14.86 0.46
N GLN A 362 8.45 -14.25 1.56
CA GLN A 362 7.04 -13.94 1.83
C GLN A 362 6.51 -12.76 1.01
N ALA A 363 7.38 -11.99 0.34
CA ALA A 363 6.97 -10.86 -0.47
C ALA A 363 6.42 -11.35 -1.82
N GLY A 364 5.11 -11.63 -1.89
CA GLY A 364 4.45 -12.14 -3.12
C GLY A 364 3.34 -11.26 -3.69
N GLY A 365 2.70 -10.42 -2.87
CA GLY A 365 1.57 -9.58 -3.31
C GLY A 365 1.94 -8.22 -3.92
N PRO A 366 1.02 -7.60 -4.70
CA PRO A 366 1.18 -6.25 -5.27
C PRO A 366 1.41 -5.17 -4.21
N HIS A 367 0.83 -5.32 -3.02
CA HIS A 367 1.06 -4.41 -1.90
C HIS A 367 2.53 -4.36 -1.44
N HIS A 368 3.34 -5.39 -1.68
CA HIS A 368 4.80 -5.33 -1.45
C HIS A 368 5.50 -4.48 -2.50
N ILE A 369 5.10 -4.60 -3.77
CA ILE A 369 5.61 -3.78 -4.87
C ILE A 369 5.30 -2.31 -4.66
N MET A 370 4.18 -1.96 -4.02
CA MET A 370 3.84 -0.59 -3.66
C MET A 370 4.90 0.08 -2.76
N MET A 371 5.82 -0.66 -2.15
CA MET A 371 7.01 -0.07 -1.49
C MET A 371 7.89 0.73 -2.48
N LEU A 372 7.92 0.34 -3.76
CA LEU A 372 8.65 1.04 -4.83
C LEU A 372 7.90 2.27 -5.35
N PHE A 373 6.58 2.34 -5.20
CA PHE A 373 5.81 3.54 -5.57
C PHE A 373 6.16 4.69 -4.60
N PRO A 374 6.27 5.96 -5.02
CA PRO A 374 6.24 6.50 -6.38
C PRO A 374 7.66 6.73 -6.96
N LEU A 375 8.67 5.94 -6.57
CA LEU A 375 10.07 6.20 -6.95
C LEU A 375 10.25 6.24 -8.48
N ALA A 376 9.54 5.40 -9.24
CA ALA A 376 9.55 5.44 -10.71
C ALA A 376 9.16 6.82 -11.26
N HIS A 377 8.09 7.44 -10.72
CA HIS A 377 7.67 8.79 -11.09
C HIS A 377 8.73 9.84 -10.75
N PHE A 378 9.33 9.75 -9.55
CA PHE A 378 10.43 10.62 -9.16
C PHE A 378 11.65 10.49 -10.07
N ILE A 379 12.02 9.27 -10.46
CA ILE A 379 13.12 8.98 -11.38
C ILE A 379 12.83 9.59 -12.75
N ASN A 380 11.63 9.35 -13.31
CA ASN A 380 11.21 9.89 -14.60
C ASN A 380 11.26 11.43 -14.64
N ILE A 381 10.81 12.10 -13.57
CA ILE A 381 10.84 13.57 -13.50
C ILE A 381 12.27 14.08 -13.25
N ALA A 382 13.09 13.38 -12.46
CA ALA A 382 14.50 13.71 -12.25
C ALA A 382 15.34 13.63 -13.54
N SER A 383 14.94 12.79 -14.50
CA SER A 383 15.56 12.68 -15.83
C SER A 383 15.42 13.95 -16.69
N VAL A 384 14.31 14.69 -16.56
CA VAL A 384 14.00 15.86 -17.40
C VAL A 384 15.13 16.90 -17.42
N PRO A 385 15.59 17.43 -16.28
CA PRO A 385 16.69 18.40 -16.28
C PRO A 385 18.02 17.82 -16.76
N ILE A 386 18.23 16.50 -16.66
CA ILE A 386 19.45 15.85 -17.17
C ILE A 386 19.43 15.85 -18.69
N ILE A 387 18.36 15.33 -19.29
CA ILE A 387 18.17 15.24 -20.75
C ILE A 387 18.25 16.64 -21.37
N LEU A 388 17.46 17.59 -20.88
CA LEU A 388 17.41 18.93 -21.48
C LEU A 388 18.76 19.68 -21.38
N LYS A 389 19.48 19.55 -20.27
CA LYS A 389 20.79 20.22 -20.09
C LYS A 389 21.87 19.61 -20.98
N SER A 390 21.88 18.29 -21.17
CA SER A 390 22.88 17.60 -22.00
C SER A 390 22.88 18.06 -23.47
N PHE A 391 21.74 18.54 -23.97
CA PHE A 391 21.58 19.01 -25.35
C PHE A 391 21.37 20.53 -25.50
N SER A 392 21.49 21.28 -24.41
CA SER A 392 21.19 22.72 -24.36
C SER A 392 22.03 23.62 -25.28
N ARG A 393 23.23 23.17 -25.68
CA ARG A 393 24.11 23.90 -26.61
C ARG A 393 23.61 23.88 -28.07
N GLN A 394 22.72 22.96 -28.42
CA GLN A 394 22.14 22.84 -29.76
C GLN A 394 20.62 23.10 -29.69
N LYS A 395 20.19 24.30 -30.10
CA LYS A 395 18.78 24.75 -29.96
C LYS A 395 17.76 23.81 -30.63
N SER A 396 18.13 23.22 -31.78
CA SER A 396 17.29 22.23 -32.47
C SER A 396 17.07 20.99 -31.60
N LEU A 397 18.15 20.38 -31.08
CA LEU A 397 18.06 19.22 -30.19
C LEU A 397 17.33 19.52 -28.88
N LEU A 398 17.49 20.72 -28.31
CA LEU A 398 16.76 21.12 -27.11
C LEU A 398 15.24 21.12 -27.34
N THR A 399 14.80 21.70 -28.46
CA THR A 399 13.37 21.77 -28.84
C THR A 399 12.82 20.37 -29.10
N THR A 400 13.55 19.55 -29.87
CA THR A 400 13.17 18.16 -30.14
C THR A 400 13.03 17.35 -28.85
N ASN A 401 14.01 17.43 -27.94
CA ASN A 401 13.95 16.69 -26.68
C ASN A 401 12.80 17.17 -25.78
N LEU A 402 12.48 18.47 -25.79
CA LEU A 402 11.32 18.98 -25.07
C LEU A 402 10.02 18.39 -25.62
N ILE A 403 9.85 18.37 -26.95
CA ILE A 403 8.68 17.76 -27.61
C ILE A 403 8.58 16.28 -27.25
N ILE A 404 9.68 15.53 -27.35
CA ILE A 404 9.70 14.10 -27.01
C ILE A 404 9.28 13.88 -25.55
N LEU A 405 9.79 14.68 -24.61
CA LEU A 405 9.41 14.55 -23.20
C LEU A 405 7.93 14.90 -22.98
N VAL A 406 7.43 15.95 -23.62
CA VAL A 406 6.00 16.32 -23.54
C VAL A 406 5.12 15.20 -24.09
N LEU A 407 5.49 14.61 -25.23
CA LEU A 407 4.77 13.46 -25.80
C LEU A 407 4.88 12.24 -24.89
N ALA A 408 6.05 11.93 -24.32
CA ALA A 408 6.23 10.80 -23.42
C ALA A 408 5.35 10.91 -22.17
N PHE A 409 5.34 12.07 -21.50
CA PHE A 409 4.48 12.29 -20.33
C PHE A 409 3.00 12.41 -20.71
N GLY A 410 2.67 12.96 -21.87
CA GLY A 410 1.30 13.00 -22.41
C GLY A 410 0.75 11.60 -22.69
N CYS A 411 1.54 10.73 -23.34
CA CYS A 411 1.19 9.33 -23.57
C CYS A 411 1.07 8.55 -22.26
N LEU A 412 1.94 8.81 -21.29
CA LEU A 412 1.86 8.19 -19.97
C LEU A 412 0.54 8.55 -19.28
N LEU A 413 0.26 9.86 -19.19
CA LEU A 413 -0.98 10.38 -18.62
C LEU A 413 -2.21 9.80 -19.33
N TYR A 414 -2.22 9.80 -20.66
CA TYR A 414 -3.31 9.22 -21.44
C TYR A 414 -3.51 7.73 -21.14
N SER A 415 -2.43 6.93 -21.11
CA SER A 415 -2.52 5.50 -20.83
C SER A 415 -3.03 5.20 -19.43
N GLN A 416 -2.63 6.00 -18.43
CA GLN A 416 -3.14 5.91 -17.06
C GLN A 416 -4.64 6.24 -16.99
N LEU A 417 -5.07 7.33 -17.63
CA LEU A 417 -6.48 7.72 -17.68
C LEU A 417 -7.35 6.68 -18.40
N ALA A 418 -6.82 6.01 -19.43
CA ALA A 418 -7.51 4.93 -20.12
C ALA A 418 -7.79 3.75 -19.18
N VAL A 419 -6.83 3.38 -18.32
CA VAL A 419 -7.04 2.34 -17.29
C VAL A 419 -8.07 2.79 -16.26
N VAL A 420 -7.97 4.02 -15.74
CA VAL A 420 -8.94 4.55 -14.75
C VAL A 420 -10.35 4.59 -15.33
N GLN A 421 -10.49 4.93 -16.62
CA GLN A 421 -11.76 4.88 -17.33
C GLN A 421 -12.33 3.46 -17.39
N GLU A 422 -11.51 2.47 -17.69
CA GLU A 422 -11.93 1.06 -17.76
C GLU A 422 -12.40 0.55 -16.40
N TYR A 423 -11.64 0.76 -15.32
CA TYR A 423 -12.10 0.49 -13.95
C TYR A 423 -13.45 1.15 -13.65
N SER A 424 -13.59 2.44 -13.98
CA SER A 424 -14.82 3.20 -13.72
C SER A 424 -16.02 2.64 -14.50
N GLN A 425 -15.79 2.15 -15.72
CA GLN A 425 -16.80 1.48 -16.54
C GLN A 425 -17.21 0.13 -15.94
N THR A 426 -16.25 -0.67 -15.50
CA THR A 426 -16.51 -1.98 -14.88
C THR A 426 -17.25 -1.83 -13.56
N PHE A 427 -16.84 -0.90 -12.69
CA PHE A 427 -17.61 -0.57 -11.48
C PHE A 427 -19.04 -0.10 -11.78
N ARG A 428 -19.22 0.71 -12.84
CA ARG A 428 -20.55 1.20 -13.22
C ARG A 428 -21.45 0.09 -13.76
N LYS A 429 -20.89 -0.87 -14.50
CA LYS A 429 -21.63 -2.05 -14.95
C LYS A 429 -22.12 -2.82 -13.72
N GLY A 430 -21.23 -3.03 -12.75
CA GLY A 430 -21.55 -3.74 -11.52
C GLY A 430 -21.87 -5.22 -11.75
N ASP A 431 -21.56 -5.73 -12.94
CA ASP A 431 -22.03 -7.04 -13.37
C ASP A 431 -21.24 -8.13 -12.64
N GLN A 432 -19.90 -8.11 -12.56
CA GLN A 432 -19.14 -9.24 -12.03
C GLN A 432 -17.99 -8.79 -11.12
N PHE A 433 -18.08 -9.13 -9.83
CA PHE A 433 -16.96 -9.05 -8.88
C PHE A 433 -16.41 -10.45 -8.61
N SER A 434 -15.14 -10.53 -8.20
CA SER A 434 -14.62 -11.77 -7.63
C SER A 434 -15.33 -12.06 -6.30
N ASN A 435 -15.44 -13.33 -5.93
CA ASN A 435 -16.14 -13.77 -4.71
C ASN A 435 -15.67 -13.00 -3.46
N LEU A 436 -14.38 -12.70 -3.39
CA LEU A 436 -13.74 -11.97 -2.27
C LEU A 436 -14.12 -10.49 -2.18
N TRP A 437 -14.60 -9.91 -3.28
CA TRP A 437 -14.87 -8.48 -3.45
C TRP A 437 -16.34 -8.22 -3.80
N SER A 438 -17.20 -9.22 -3.65
CA SER A 438 -18.62 -9.11 -4.00
C SER A 438 -19.37 -8.16 -3.05
N PRO A 439 -20.18 -7.22 -3.58
CA PRO A 439 -21.05 -6.37 -2.77
C PRO A 439 -22.21 -7.14 -2.11
N THR A 440 -22.43 -8.39 -2.49
CA THR A 440 -23.42 -9.29 -1.87
C THR A 440 -23.19 -9.48 -0.37
N ILE A 441 -21.96 -9.25 0.10
CA ILE A 441 -21.63 -9.24 1.53
C ILE A 441 -22.48 -8.25 2.34
N TYR A 442 -22.91 -7.14 1.74
CA TYR A 442 -23.76 -6.15 2.41
C TYR A 442 -25.18 -6.70 2.63
N GLN A 443 -25.75 -7.37 1.63
CA GLN A 443 -27.07 -8.00 1.74
C GLN A 443 -27.07 -9.12 2.78
N LEU A 444 -26.00 -9.92 2.79
CA LEU A 444 -25.81 -10.96 3.80
C LEU A 444 -25.70 -10.36 5.21
N SER A 445 -24.91 -9.30 5.38
CA SER A 445 -24.78 -8.62 6.67
C SER A 445 -26.11 -8.02 7.15
N ASP A 446 -26.86 -7.35 6.28
CA ASP A 446 -28.18 -6.79 6.59
C ASP A 446 -29.15 -7.88 7.07
N TYR A 447 -29.17 -9.02 6.37
CA TYR A 447 -29.97 -10.17 6.76
C TYR A 447 -29.58 -10.69 8.14
N LEU A 448 -28.29 -10.91 8.40
CA LEU A 448 -27.80 -11.44 9.67
C LEU A 448 -28.09 -10.50 10.83
N ASN A 449 -27.94 -9.19 10.61
CA ASN A 449 -28.26 -8.16 11.60
C ASN A 449 -29.75 -8.23 12.02
N LEU A 450 -30.67 -8.52 11.09
CA LEU A 450 -32.10 -8.73 11.39
C LEU A 450 -32.37 -10.02 12.17
N GLN A 451 -31.55 -11.06 12.01
CA GLN A 451 -31.71 -12.34 12.71
C GLN A 451 -31.11 -12.36 14.12
N THR A 452 -30.36 -11.33 14.53
CA THR A 452 -29.64 -11.29 15.83
C THR A 452 -30.53 -11.42 17.08
N ALA A 453 -31.86 -11.30 16.96
CA ALA A 453 -32.80 -11.52 18.06
C ALA A 453 -33.17 -13.01 18.25
N SER A 454 -33.12 -13.80 17.19
CA SER A 454 -33.51 -15.22 17.15
C SER A 454 -32.33 -16.18 17.09
N THR A 455 -31.11 -15.65 17.10
CA THR A 455 -29.86 -16.41 16.94
C THR A 455 -28.94 -16.08 18.10
N ASP A 456 -28.21 -17.09 18.59
CA ASP A 456 -27.25 -16.93 19.69
C ASP A 456 -25.82 -16.65 19.17
N GLN A 457 -25.49 -17.16 17.98
CA GLN A 457 -24.20 -16.91 17.31
C GLN A 457 -24.25 -17.09 15.79
N VAL A 458 -23.32 -16.48 15.08
CA VAL A 458 -23.07 -16.61 13.65
C VAL A 458 -21.67 -17.18 13.45
N VAL A 459 -21.54 -18.28 12.74
CA VAL A 459 -20.24 -18.94 12.49
C VAL A 459 -19.87 -18.85 11.02
N SER A 460 -18.64 -18.42 10.75
CA SER A 460 -18.09 -18.39 9.38
C SER A 460 -17.36 -19.71 9.11
N ILE A 461 -17.81 -20.44 8.10
CA ILE A 461 -17.32 -21.80 7.78
C ILE A 461 -16.15 -21.79 6.80
N ASP A 462 -16.08 -20.77 5.93
CA ASP A 462 -15.06 -20.64 4.91
C ASP A 462 -14.30 -19.31 5.05
N TRP A 463 -13.06 -19.29 4.56
CA TRP A 463 -12.21 -18.11 4.63
C TRP A 463 -12.73 -17.01 3.72
N GLY A 464 -12.54 -15.75 4.11
CA GLY A 464 -12.86 -14.61 3.26
C GLY A 464 -14.26 -14.03 3.46
N VAL A 465 -14.92 -14.33 4.61
CA VAL A 465 -16.26 -13.80 4.95
C VAL A 465 -16.32 -13.20 6.35
N HIS A 466 -15.69 -13.86 7.34
CA HIS A 466 -15.83 -13.51 8.77
C HIS A 466 -15.54 -12.05 9.09
N ASN A 467 -14.36 -11.54 8.72
CA ASN A 467 -13.97 -10.18 9.07
C ASN A 467 -14.94 -9.12 8.53
N GLN A 468 -15.51 -9.34 7.34
CA GLN A 468 -16.49 -8.42 6.76
C GLN A 468 -17.78 -8.43 7.57
N LEU A 469 -18.29 -9.63 7.89
CA LEU A 469 -19.53 -9.77 8.67
C LEU A 469 -19.37 -9.23 10.09
N PHE A 470 -18.25 -9.54 10.75
CA PHE A 470 -17.89 -8.98 12.04
C PHE A 470 -17.83 -7.45 11.99
N SER A 471 -17.18 -6.89 10.96
CA SER A 471 -17.03 -5.43 10.82
C SER A 471 -18.35 -4.71 10.56
N LEU A 472 -19.28 -5.37 9.88
CA LEU A 472 -20.60 -4.83 9.54
C LEU A 472 -21.69 -5.22 10.56
N ALA A 473 -21.31 -5.89 11.65
CA ALA A 473 -22.23 -6.29 12.70
C ALA A 473 -22.85 -5.06 13.38
N ALA A 474 -24.12 -5.17 13.76
CA ALA A 474 -24.78 -4.14 14.54
C ALA A 474 -24.01 -3.85 15.86
N PRO A 475 -23.99 -2.59 16.35
CA PRO A 475 -23.33 -2.24 17.59
C PRO A 475 -23.75 -3.16 18.76
N GLY A 476 -22.77 -3.71 19.47
CA GLY A 476 -23.00 -4.65 20.57
C GLY A 476 -23.33 -6.09 20.16
N LYS A 477 -23.27 -6.43 18.86
CA LYS A 477 -23.51 -7.78 18.34
C LYS A 477 -22.25 -8.49 17.82
N HIS A 478 -21.08 -7.85 17.91
CA HIS A 478 -19.83 -8.34 17.33
C HIS A 478 -19.38 -9.67 17.94
N ASP A 479 -19.55 -9.86 19.26
CA ASP A 479 -19.21 -11.11 19.97
C ASP A 479 -20.02 -12.35 19.51
N MET A 480 -21.09 -12.14 18.75
CA MET A 480 -21.86 -13.25 18.18
C MET A 480 -21.18 -13.87 16.97
N PHE A 481 -20.26 -13.17 16.32
CA PHE A 481 -19.60 -13.64 15.10
C PHE A 481 -18.33 -14.40 15.48
N ILE A 482 -18.22 -15.64 15.00
CA ILE A 482 -17.11 -16.55 15.33
C ILE A 482 -16.49 -17.06 14.03
N ASP A 483 -15.16 -17.02 13.96
CA ASP A 483 -14.42 -17.53 12.81
C ASP A 483 -14.05 -19.01 12.99
N LEU A 484 -14.61 -19.90 12.15
CA LEU A 484 -14.33 -21.35 12.21
C LEU A 484 -13.77 -21.89 10.90
N TRP A 485 -13.40 -21.04 9.93
CA TRP A 485 -12.81 -21.53 8.68
C TRP A 485 -11.55 -22.38 8.87
N PRO A 486 -10.62 -22.11 9.83
CA PRO A 486 -9.46 -22.98 10.01
C PRO A 486 -9.88 -24.37 10.46
N THR A 487 -10.86 -24.44 11.35
CA THR A 487 -11.41 -25.69 11.89
C THR A 487 -12.05 -26.53 10.79
N PHE A 488 -12.92 -25.93 9.97
CA PHE A 488 -13.60 -26.68 8.91
C PHE A 488 -12.71 -27.00 7.70
N LYS A 489 -11.66 -26.22 7.48
CA LYS A 489 -10.60 -26.57 6.52
C LYS A 489 -9.83 -27.82 6.95
N GLU A 490 -9.55 -27.97 8.23
CA GLU A 490 -8.75 -29.08 8.78
C GLU A 490 -9.60 -30.22 9.35
N PHE A 491 -10.92 -30.17 9.15
CA PHE A 491 -11.89 -31.07 9.76
C PHE A 491 -11.59 -32.55 9.52
N ASP A 492 -11.18 -32.93 8.30
CA ASP A 492 -10.84 -34.31 7.95
C ASP A 492 -9.65 -34.88 8.75
N THR A 493 -8.87 -34.01 9.39
CA THR A 493 -7.72 -34.39 10.22
C THR A 493 -8.06 -34.48 11.71
N MET A 494 -9.26 -34.04 12.10
CA MET A 494 -9.72 -34.05 13.49
C MET A 494 -10.08 -35.46 13.96
N THR A 495 -9.81 -35.76 15.23
CA THR A 495 -10.29 -37.00 15.86
C THR A 495 -11.76 -36.88 16.24
N ASP A 496 -12.44 -38.01 16.47
CA ASP A 496 -13.82 -38.00 16.97
C ASP A 496 -13.98 -37.20 18.28
N SER A 497 -12.96 -37.22 19.13
CA SER A 497 -12.94 -36.42 20.37
C SER A 497 -12.90 -34.92 20.06
N ASP A 498 -12.05 -34.48 19.13
CA ASP A 498 -11.95 -33.07 18.75
C ASP A 498 -13.27 -32.57 18.14
N VAL A 499 -13.94 -33.42 17.37
CA VAL A 499 -15.25 -33.14 16.76
C VAL A 499 -16.35 -33.01 17.82
N GLU A 500 -16.37 -33.90 18.81
CA GLU A 500 -17.30 -33.80 19.95
C GLU A 500 -17.01 -32.57 20.82
N ASP A 501 -15.74 -32.24 21.03
CA ASP A 501 -15.33 -31.05 21.77
C ASP A 501 -15.74 -29.76 21.04
N LEU A 502 -15.60 -29.70 19.70
CA LEU A 502 -16.10 -28.60 18.89
C LEU A 502 -17.62 -28.43 19.06
N PHE A 503 -18.39 -29.52 18.99
CA PHE A 503 -19.83 -29.48 19.21
C PHE A 503 -20.16 -28.97 20.61
N ASN A 504 -19.59 -29.59 21.65
CA ASN A 504 -19.89 -29.29 23.05
C ASN A 504 -19.50 -27.86 23.44
N SER A 505 -18.38 -27.35 22.94
CA SER A 505 -17.87 -26.01 23.30
C SER A 505 -18.50 -24.89 22.49
N THR A 506 -18.76 -25.13 21.20
CA THR A 506 -19.17 -24.06 20.29
C THR A 506 -20.66 -24.08 19.99
N PHE A 507 -21.26 -25.24 19.73
CA PHE A 507 -22.63 -25.31 19.17
C PHE A 507 -23.72 -25.78 20.15
N LYS A 508 -23.37 -26.60 21.14
CA LYS A 508 -24.35 -27.23 22.05
C LYS A 508 -25.24 -26.21 22.74
N GLY A 509 -26.56 -26.43 22.68
CA GLY A 509 -27.58 -25.55 23.27
C GLY A 509 -27.65 -24.13 22.67
N LYS A 510 -27.06 -23.87 21.49
CA LYS A 510 -27.08 -22.56 20.84
C LYS A 510 -27.75 -22.61 19.47
N ARG A 511 -28.62 -21.65 19.20
CA ARG A 511 -29.19 -21.41 17.87
C ARG A 511 -28.13 -20.71 17.01
N THR A 512 -27.62 -21.42 16.01
CA THR A 512 -26.47 -20.96 15.23
C THR A 512 -26.84 -20.75 13.77
N LEU A 513 -26.41 -19.62 13.21
CA LEU A 513 -26.38 -19.42 11.76
C LEU A 513 -24.97 -19.73 11.25
N ALA A 514 -24.84 -20.74 10.41
CA ALA A 514 -23.58 -21.09 9.77
C ALA A 514 -23.54 -20.56 8.34
N ILE A 515 -22.48 -19.80 8.04
CA ILE A 515 -22.29 -19.10 6.79
C ILE A 515 -21.19 -19.81 6.00
N ALA A 516 -21.56 -20.36 4.86
CA ALA A 516 -20.62 -20.98 3.93
C ALA A 516 -20.68 -20.29 2.56
N HIS A 517 -19.60 -20.35 1.80
CA HIS A 517 -19.69 -20.13 0.37
C HIS A 517 -20.44 -21.30 -0.30
N SER A 518 -21.00 -21.06 -1.47
CA SER A 518 -21.53 -22.16 -2.30
C SER A 518 -20.39 -23.06 -2.82
N PRO A 519 -20.69 -24.29 -3.28
CA PRO A 519 -19.68 -25.21 -3.80
C PRO A 519 -18.82 -24.65 -4.94
N GLN A 520 -19.36 -23.72 -5.74
CA GLN A 520 -18.64 -23.07 -6.85
C GLN A 520 -17.86 -21.83 -6.41
N ALA A 521 -18.11 -21.35 -5.19
CA ALA A 521 -17.56 -20.09 -4.71
C ALA A 521 -16.57 -20.23 -3.54
N GLU A 522 -16.40 -21.44 -3.00
CA GLU A 522 -15.47 -21.72 -1.90
C GLU A 522 -14.06 -21.19 -2.15
N ILE A 523 -13.46 -20.64 -1.09
CA ILE A 523 -12.05 -20.24 -1.09
C ILE A 523 -11.17 -21.33 -0.48
N MET A 524 -11.60 -21.92 0.65
CA MET A 524 -10.99 -23.13 1.20
C MET A 524 -11.82 -24.33 0.75
N THR A 525 -11.33 -24.99 -0.30
CA THR A 525 -11.98 -26.15 -0.90
C THR A 525 -12.32 -27.22 0.14
N GLY A 526 -13.58 -27.64 0.17
CA GLY A 526 -14.11 -28.70 1.03
C GLY A 526 -14.59 -28.23 2.41
N SER A 527 -14.38 -26.96 2.78
CA SER A 527 -14.79 -26.44 4.09
C SER A 527 -16.30 -26.52 4.31
N ARG A 528 -17.11 -26.26 3.28
CA ARG A 528 -18.57 -26.39 3.34
C ARG A 528 -18.99 -27.84 3.52
N ASP A 529 -18.42 -28.76 2.73
CA ASP A 529 -18.81 -30.17 2.79
C ASP A 529 -18.42 -30.79 4.14
N ASN A 530 -17.29 -30.38 4.70
CA ASN A 530 -16.86 -30.72 6.06
C ASN A 530 -17.84 -30.22 7.12
N PHE A 531 -18.32 -28.98 6.99
CA PHE A 531 -19.38 -28.46 7.85
C PHE A 531 -20.69 -29.24 7.68
N LEU A 532 -21.09 -29.59 6.47
CA LEU A 532 -22.30 -30.38 6.24
C LEU A 532 -22.18 -31.79 6.83
N GLN A 533 -21.00 -32.40 6.79
CA GLN A 533 -20.75 -33.68 7.46
C GLN A 533 -20.89 -33.54 8.99
N PHE A 534 -20.31 -32.49 9.57
CA PHE A 534 -20.48 -32.16 10.99
C PHE A 534 -21.96 -31.93 11.34
N ALA A 535 -22.66 -31.13 10.53
CA ALA A 535 -24.06 -30.80 10.73
C ALA A 535 -24.95 -32.05 10.67
N ASN A 536 -24.74 -32.94 9.70
CA ASN A 536 -25.48 -34.19 9.60
C ASN A 536 -25.28 -35.12 10.82
N ARG A 537 -24.14 -35.02 11.51
CA ARG A 537 -23.86 -35.82 12.72
C ARG A 537 -24.62 -35.33 13.95
N PHE A 538 -24.73 -34.02 14.15
CA PHE A 538 -25.24 -33.44 15.40
C PHE A 538 -26.56 -32.67 15.26
N PHE A 539 -26.92 -32.27 14.05
CA PHE A 539 -28.08 -31.45 13.72
C PHE A 539 -28.85 -32.12 12.56
N PRO A 540 -29.58 -33.22 12.82
CA PRO A 540 -30.35 -33.90 11.77
C PRO A 540 -31.38 -32.99 11.09
N ASP A 541 -31.81 -31.93 11.79
CA ASP A 541 -32.75 -30.92 11.29
C ASP A 541 -32.06 -29.62 10.79
N ALA A 542 -30.76 -29.69 10.46
CA ALA A 542 -30.06 -28.56 9.85
C ALA A 542 -30.78 -28.13 8.55
N THR A 543 -31.16 -26.86 8.46
CA THR A 543 -31.92 -26.34 7.30
C THR A 543 -31.13 -25.24 6.59
N LEU A 544 -31.13 -25.30 5.26
CA LEU A 544 -30.71 -24.17 4.43
C LEU A 544 -31.80 -23.10 4.52
N GLN A 545 -31.51 -22.02 5.25
CA GLN A 545 -32.47 -20.96 5.54
C GLN A 545 -32.53 -19.92 4.42
N ASN A 546 -31.39 -19.58 3.83
CA ASN A 546 -31.31 -18.58 2.78
C ASN A 546 -30.07 -18.76 1.88
N GLN A 547 -30.13 -18.15 0.70
CA GLN A 547 -29.04 -18.09 -0.27
C GLN A 547 -28.89 -16.66 -0.79
N PHE A 548 -27.65 -16.24 -0.99
CA PHE A 548 -27.31 -14.92 -1.54
C PHE A 548 -26.52 -15.11 -2.84
N PHE A 549 -26.81 -14.27 -3.82
CA PHE A 549 -26.38 -14.47 -5.20
C PHE A 549 -25.48 -13.34 -5.66
N GLU A 550 -24.38 -13.71 -6.33
CA GLU A 550 -23.64 -12.81 -7.20
C GLU A 550 -24.10 -13.09 -8.64
N GLN A 551 -24.82 -12.14 -9.23
CA GLN A 551 -25.59 -12.36 -10.46
C GLN A 551 -26.55 -13.56 -10.33
N ASP A 552 -26.37 -14.57 -11.18
CA ASP A 552 -27.17 -15.80 -11.23
C ASP A 552 -26.56 -16.94 -10.40
N ASN A 553 -25.37 -16.75 -9.82
CA ASN A 553 -24.66 -17.78 -9.07
C ASN A 553 -24.85 -17.58 -7.56
N VAL A 554 -25.19 -18.65 -6.84
CA VAL A 554 -25.19 -18.64 -5.38
C VAL A 554 -23.76 -18.37 -4.91
N LEU A 555 -23.57 -17.34 -4.10
CA LEU A 555 -22.29 -16.99 -3.49
C LEU A 555 -22.23 -17.47 -2.04
N PHE A 556 -23.25 -17.15 -1.24
CA PHE A 556 -23.32 -17.54 0.17
C PHE A 556 -24.56 -18.37 0.46
N GLU A 557 -24.39 -19.35 1.35
CA GLU A 557 -25.44 -20.20 1.89
C GLU A 557 -25.50 -20.00 3.40
N VAL A 558 -26.72 -19.81 3.93
CA VAL A 558 -26.96 -19.63 5.36
C VAL A 558 -27.73 -20.83 5.89
N TYR A 559 -27.09 -21.59 6.75
CA TYR A 559 -27.68 -22.74 7.42
C TYR A 559 -28.10 -22.37 8.83
N PHE A 560 -29.30 -22.77 9.23
CA PHE A 560 -29.72 -22.72 10.62
C PHE A 560 -29.50 -24.09 11.25
N VAL A 561 -28.71 -24.13 12.31
CA VAL A 561 -28.48 -25.34 13.11
C VAL A 561 -28.86 -25.07 14.57
N ASN A 562 -29.67 -25.96 15.13
CA ASN A 562 -30.14 -25.90 16.50
C ASN A 562 -30.28 -27.32 17.04
N GLU A 563 -29.92 -27.50 18.30
CA GLU A 563 -30.22 -28.71 19.05
C GLU A 563 -31.67 -28.58 19.55
N GLU A 564 -32.65 -29.06 18.78
CA GLU A 564 -33.98 -29.24 19.36
C GLU A 564 -33.88 -30.33 20.45
N GLN A 565 -34.18 -29.96 21.70
CA GLN A 565 -34.39 -30.92 22.77
C GLN A 565 -35.62 -31.75 22.41
N ASN A 566 -35.41 -32.98 21.91
CA ASN A 566 -36.44 -34.01 21.93
C ASN A 566 -36.88 -34.32 23.36
#